data_AF-A0A1Y2T842-F1
#
_entry.id   AF-A0A1Y2T842-F1
#
_cell.length_a   1.000
_cell.length_b   1.000
_cell.length_c   1.000
_cell.angle_alpha   90.00
_cell.angle_beta   90.00
_cell.angle_gamma   90.00
#
_symmetry.space_group_name_H-M   'P 1'
#
loop_
_entity.id
_entity.type
_entity.pdbx_description
1 polymer ?
#
loop_
_entity_poly.entity_id
_entity_poly.type
_entity_poly.pdbx_seq_one_letter_code
_entity_poly.pdbx_strand_id
1 'polypeptide(L)'
;MARVHITTPVTPEQVRQIRAGDEVIITGEIYTARDAAHKRMVEDLAAGRPLPFDPEGAVIYYVGPTPPKPGQAIGSAGPTTSYRMDKYTPEILRHGVRLVIGKGYRGDEVKAALQEYGAAYLVATGGAGALLAKRIEEAEVVAYEDLGP
;
A
#
# COMPACT_ATOMS: atom_id res chain seq x y z
N MET A 1 -1.30 16.62 -16.20
CA MET A 1 -1.09 16.25 -14.79
C MET A 1 -2.19 16.93 -13.99
N ALA A 2 -3.23 16.18 -13.63
CA ALA A 2 -4.24 16.66 -12.71
C ALA A 2 -3.83 16.28 -11.28
N ARG A 3 -4.46 16.93 -10.30
CA ARG A 3 -4.37 16.56 -8.89
C ARG A 3 -5.68 15.90 -8.48
N VAL A 4 -5.59 14.64 -8.06
CA VAL A 4 -6.74 13.81 -7.67
C VAL A 4 -6.68 13.61 -6.16
N HIS A 5 -7.78 13.91 -5.47
CA HIS A 5 -7.90 13.71 -4.03
C HIS A 5 -8.67 12.42 -3.76
N ILE A 6 -8.08 11.54 -2.95
CA ILE A 6 -8.63 10.25 -2.58
C ILE A 6 -8.77 10.21 -1.06
N THR A 7 -9.91 9.72 -0.61
CA THR A 7 -10.17 9.44 0.81
C THR A 7 -10.41 7.95 0.96
N THR A 8 -9.83 7.34 1.99
CA THR A 8 -10.03 5.92 2.27
C THR A 8 -11.25 5.68 3.17
N PRO A 9 -11.93 4.52 3.08
CA PRO A 9 -11.75 3.45 2.11
C PRO A 9 -12.04 3.90 0.67
N VAL A 10 -11.20 3.44 -0.27
CA VAL A 10 -11.22 3.90 -1.66
C VAL A 10 -12.33 3.23 -2.44
N THR A 11 -13.20 4.04 -3.05
CA THR A 11 -14.27 3.51 -3.88
C THR A 11 -13.79 3.18 -5.30
N PRO A 12 -14.46 2.25 -6.01
CA PRO A 12 -14.19 2.01 -7.42
C PRO A 12 -14.30 3.28 -8.29
N GLU A 13 -15.20 4.19 -7.95
CA GLU A 13 -15.38 5.48 -8.65
C GLU A 13 -14.13 6.36 -8.50
N GLN A 14 -13.56 6.43 -7.30
CA GLN A 14 -12.35 7.18 -7.02
C GLN A 14 -11.15 6.63 -7.80
N VAL A 15 -10.99 5.29 -7.89
CA VAL A 15 -9.92 4.69 -8.69
C VAL A 15 -10.05 5.06 -10.17
N ARG A 16 -11.26 5.04 -10.72
CA ARG A 16 -11.52 5.36 -12.14
C ARG A 16 -11.19 6.81 -12.51
N GLN A 17 -11.07 7.70 -11.53
CA GLN A 17 -10.65 9.09 -11.76
C GLN A 17 -9.12 9.22 -11.93
N ILE A 18 -8.35 8.24 -11.48
CA ILE A 18 -6.88 8.28 -11.51
C ILE A 18 -6.39 7.92 -12.91
N ARG A 19 -5.54 8.76 -13.52
CA ARG A 19 -4.81 8.43 -14.75
C ARG A 19 -3.32 8.37 -14.48
N ALA A 20 -2.62 7.57 -15.30
CA ALA A 20 -1.17 7.50 -15.23
C ALA A 20 -0.56 8.90 -15.41
N GLY A 21 0.30 9.31 -14.48
CA GLY A 21 0.94 10.62 -14.46
C GLY A 21 0.19 11.70 -13.67
N ASP A 22 -0.97 11.40 -13.08
CA ASP A 22 -1.62 12.31 -12.15
C ASP A 22 -0.94 12.33 -10.77
N GLU A 23 -1.06 13.46 -10.08
CA GLU A 23 -0.69 13.58 -8.68
C GLU A 23 -1.88 13.12 -7.83
N VAL A 24 -1.67 12.10 -7.00
CA VAL A 24 -2.70 11.57 -6.11
C VAL A 24 -2.39 11.98 -4.68
N ILE A 25 -3.34 12.67 -4.05
CA ILE A 25 -3.28 13.05 -2.63
C ILE A 25 -4.25 12.15 -1.88
N ILE A 26 -3.72 11.37 -0.94
CA ILE A 26 -4.51 10.42 -0.15
C ILE A 26 -4.70 10.99 1.26
N THR A 27 -5.89 10.83 1.81
CA THR A 27 -6.21 11.17 3.20
C THR A 27 -7.02 10.05 3.82
N GLY A 28 -6.64 9.62 5.02
CA GLY A 28 -7.29 8.53 5.74
C GLY A 28 -6.30 7.40 6.07
N GLU A 29 -6.86 6.26 6.46
CA GLU A 29 -6.11 5.08 6.86
C GLU A 29 -5.46 4.39 5.66
N ILE A 30 -4.20 3.97 5.84
CA ILE A 30 -3.46 3.12 4.90
C ILE A 30 -2.74 2.03 5.70
N TYR A 31 -2.64 0.84 5.14
CA TYR A 31 -1.88 -0.26 5.73
C TYR A 31 -0.45 -0.25 5.24
N THR A 32 0.49 -0.65 6.09
CA THR A 32 1.88 -0.88 5.68
C THR A 32 2.17 -2.37 5.62
N ALA A 33 2.74 -2.83 4.51
CA ALA A 33 3.13 -4.23 4.36
C ALA A 33 4.23 -4.36 3.30
N ARG A 34 5.20 -5.23 3.54
CA ARG A 34 6.27 -5.57 2.59
C ARG A 34 6.41 -7.08 2.42
N ASP A 35 7.59 -7.55 2.08
CA ASP A 35 7.89 -8.91 1.63
C ASP A 35 7.31 -10.03 2.54
N ALA A 36 7.59 -9.98 3.85
CA ALA A 36 7.20 -11.04 4.79
C ALA A 36 5.70 -11.01 5.09
N ALA A 37 5.12 -9.82 5.30
CA ALA A 37 3.70 -9.64 5.52
C ALA A 37 2.88 -10.11 4.30
N HIS A 38 3.29 -9.75 3.07
CA HIS A 38 2.60 -10.22 1.86
C HIS A 38 2.65 -11.74 1.70
N LYS A 39 3.81 -12.35 1.97
CA LYS A 39 3.94 -13.80 1.95
C LYS A 39 2.94 -14.46 2.90
N ARG A 40 2.91 -14.01 4.15
CA ARG A 40 2.03 -14.56 5.18
C ARG A 40 0.55 -14.35 4.85
N MET A 41 0.18 -13.16 4.40
CA MET A 41 -1.19 -12.87 3.94
C MET A 41 -1.65 -13.81 2.82
N VAL A 42 -0.80 -14.04 1.81
CA VAL A 42 -1.15 -14.98 0.72
C VAL A 42 -1.20 -16.43 1.20
N GLU A 43 -0.33 -16.84 2.11
CA GLU A 43 -0.38 -18.18 2.73
C GLU A 43 -1.64 -18.37 3.59
N ASP A 44 -2.09 -17.32 4.29
CA ASP A 44 -3.34 -17.30 5.05
C ASP A 44 -4.55 -17.44 4.12
N LEU A 45 -4.61 -16.63 3.06
CA LEU A 45 -5.67 -16.70 2.04
C LEU A 45 -5.73 -18.08 1.36
N ALA A 46 -4.58 -18.64 0.99
CA ALA A 46 -4.51 -19.98 0.38
C ALA A 46 -5.01 -21.09 1.32
N ALA A 47 -4.93 -20.87 2.64
CA ALA A 47 -5.46 -21.77 3.65
C ALA A 47 -6.91 -21.43 4.08
N GLY A 48 -7.58 -20.50 3.38
CA GLY A 48 -8.95 -20.08 3.67
C GLY A 48 -9.09 -19.21 4.93
N ARG A 49 -7.99 -18.63 5.43
CA ARG A 49 -8.02 -17.67 6.54
C ARG A 49 -8.19 -16.24 6.00
N PRO A 50 -8.91 -15.36 6.72
CA PRO A 50 -9.08 -13.98 6.30
C PRO A 50 -7.78 -13.17 6.45
N LEU A 51 -7.71 -12.02 5.76
CA LEU A 51 -6.68 -11.02 6.02
C LEU A 51 -6.86 -10.39 7.41
N PRO A 52 -5.79 -9.87 8.02
CA PRO A 52 -5.86 -9.29 9.37
C PRO A 52 -6.46 -7.87 9.40
N PHE A 53 -6.99 -7.39 8.28
CA PHE A 53 -7.68 -6.10 8.12
C PHE A 53 -8.78 -6.25 7.06
N ASP A 54 -9.67 -5.26 6.95
CA ASP A 54 -10.68 -5.23 5.88
C ASP A 54 -10.04 -4.79 4.55
N PRO A 55 -9.92 -5.68 3.55
CA PRO A 55 -9.30 -5.32 2.29
C PRO A 55 -10.15 -4.43 1.39
N GLU A 56 -11.47 -4.33 1.60
CA GLU A 56 -12.34 -3.60 0.67
C GLU A 56 -12.03 -2.11 0.67
N GLY A 57 -11.55 -1.59 -0.46
CA GLY A 57 -11.16 -0.18 -0.57
C GLY A 57 -9.83 0.14 0.12
N ALA A 58 -9.11 -0.86 0.64
CA ALA A 58 -7.88 -0.64 1.36
C ALA A 58 -6.75 -0.13 0.46
N VAL A 59 -5.79 0.53 1.11
CA VAL A 59 -4.56 1.02 0.50
C VAL A 59 -3.37 0.38 1.19
N ILE A 60 -2.46 -0.24 0.43
CA ILE A 60 -1.24 -0.82 1.00
C ILE A 60 -0.02 -0.01 0.55
N TYR A 61 0.71 0.53 1.52
CA TYR A 61 1.98 1.19 1.33
C TYR A 61 3.15 0.24 1.62
N TYR A 62 3.97 0.00 0.61
CA TYR A 62 5.18 -0.82 0.72
C TYR A 62 6.29 -0.02 1.40
N VAL A 63 6.30 -0.06 2.73
CA VAL A 63 7.25 0.65 3.58
C VAL A 63 7.69 -0.25 4.74
N GLY A 64 8.95 -0.09 5.15
CA GLY A 64 9.46 -0.56 6.43
C GLY A 64 9.96 0.69 7.18
N PRO A 65 9.16 1.28 8.07
CA PRO A 65 9.51 2.54 8.70
C PRO A 65 10.68 2.36 9.67
N THR A 66 11.50 3.40 9.84
CA THR A 66 12.49 3.38 10.92
C THR A 66 11.80 3.56 12.29
N PRO A 67 12.46 3.23 13.41
CA PRO A 67 11.92 3.51 14.74
C PRO A 67 11.56 5.01 14.89
N PRO A 68 10.42 5.34 15.53
CA PRO A 68 10.03 6.71 15.80
C PRO A 68 10.93 7.34 16.86
N LYS A 69 11.16 8.66 16.76
CA LYS A 69 11.74 9.44 17.86
C LYS A 69 10.66 9.78 18.89
N PRO A 70 11.01 10.13 20.14
CA PRO A 70 10.02 10.59 21.12
C PRO A 70 9.13 11.71 20.56
N GLY A 71 7.81 11.53 20.68
CA GLY A 71 6.81 12.48 20.18
C GLY A 71 6.54 12.40 18.66
N GLN A 72 7.06 11.41 17.95
CA GLN A 72 6.72 11.16 16.54
C GLN A 72 5.82 9.92 16.41
N ALA A 73 4.81 9.99 15.55
CA ALA A 73 3.95 8.86 15.24
C ALA A 73 4.72 7.70 14.60
N ILE A 74 5.67 8.03 13.70
CA ILE A 74 6.44 7.05 12.93
C ILE A 74 7.82 7.62 12.59
N GLY A 75 8.81 6.75 12.38
CA GLY A 75 10.11 7.17 11.83
C GLY A 75 10.05 7.44 10.33
N SER A 76 11.21 7.48 9.66
CA SER A 76 11.27 7.71 8.22
C SER A 76 10.51 6.63 7.45
N ALA A 77 9.53 7.03 6.66
CA ALA A 77 8.58 6.14 5.98
C ALA A 77 8.75 6.22 4.46
N GLY A 78 9.93 5.82 3.95
CA GLY A 78 10.24 5.84 2.51
C GLY A 78 9.82 4.55 1.79
N PRO A 79 9.42 4.62 0.50
CA PRO A 79 8.94 3.45 -0.21
C PRO A 79 10.05 2.42 -0.45
N THR A 80 9.66 1.15 -0.44
CA THR A 80 10.49 0.05 -0.91
C THR A 80 10.10 -0.37 -2.33
N THR A 81 11.01 -1.10 -2.97
CA THR A 81 10.87 -1.50 -4.38
C THR A 81 9.70 -2.47 -4.58
N SER A 82 8.73 -2.08 -5.40
CA SER A 82 7.44 -2.76 -5.56
C SER A 82 7.52 -4.12 -6.23
N TYR A 83 8.49 -4.34 -7.14
CA TYR A 83 8.57 -5.61 -7.90
C TYR A 83 8.67 -6.84 -6.98
N ARG A 84 9.22 -6.69 -5.76
CA ARG A 84 9.37 -7.80 -4.81
C ARG A 84 8.02 -8.36 -4.32
N MET A 85 6.96 -7.57 -4.43
CA MET A 85 5.60 -7.95 -4.08
C MET A 85 4.77 -8.40 -5.29
N ASP A 86 5.34 -8.41 -6.51
CA ASP A 86 4.57 -8.70 -7.74
C ASP A 86 3.88 -10.05 -7.69
N LYS A 87 4.57 -11.11 -7.24
CA LYS A 87 4.00 -12.45 -7.09
C LYS A 87 2.85 -12.57 -6.09
N TYR A 88 2.68 -11.58 -5.19
CA TYR A 88 1.62 -11.59 -4.18
C TYR A 88 0.50 -10.61 -4.53
N THR A 89 0.82 -9.57 -5.29
CA THR A 89 -0.09 -8.44 -5.50
C THR A 89 -1.40 -8.84 -6.19
N PRO A 90 -1.43 -9.68 -7.25
CA PRO A 90 -2.68 -10.09 -7.88
C PRO A 90 -3.68 -10.70 -6.88
N GLU A 91 -3.21 -11.57 -5.99
CA GLU A 91 -4.05 -12.20 -4.97
C GLU A 91 -4.58 -11.19 -3.96
N ILE A 92 -3.75 -10.22 -3.55
CA ILE A 92 -4.15 -9.15 -2.64
C ILE A 92 -5.20 -8.22 -3.29
N LEU A 93 -5.01 -7.85 -4.56
CA LEU A 93 -5.96 -7.01 -5.31
C LEU A 93 -7.30 -7.70 -5.51
N ARG A 94 -7.28 -9.01 -5.78
CA ARG A 94 -8.48 -9.85 -5.90
C ARG A 94 -9.38 -9.77 -4.67
N HIS A 95 -8.79 -9.54 -3.50
CA HIS A 95 -9.50 -9.46 -2.23
C HIS A 95 -10.03 -8.07 -1.88
N GLY A 96 -9.85 -7.06 -2.74
CA GLY A 96 -10.52 -5.76 -2.59
C GLY A 96 -9.59 -4.57 -2.39
N VAL A 97 -8.28 -4.79 -2.24
CA VAL A 97 -7.29 -3.70 -2.14
C VAL A 97 -7.31 -2.89 -3.43
N ARG A 98 -7.52 -1.58 -3.31
CA ARG A 98 -7.71 -0.70 -4.47
C ARG A 98 -6.49 0.11 -4.84
N LEU A 99 -5.62 0.42 -3.88
CA LEU A 99 -4.39 1.14 -4.15
C LEU A 99 -3.19 0.44 -3.52
N VAL A 100 -2.10 0.38 -4.28
CA VAL A 100 -0.80 -0.05 -3.78
C VAL A 100 0.22 1.04 -4.02
N ILE A 101 1.04 1.34 -3.01
CA ILE A 101 2.01 2.45 -3.03
C ILE A 101 3.41 1.89 -2.87
N GLY A 102 4.36 2.30 -3.71
CA GLY A 102 5.76 1.89 -3.56
C GLY A 102 6.70 2.65 -4.51
N LYS A 103 7.78 2.00 -4.97
CA LYS A 103 8.67 2.58 -5.99
C LYS A 103 9.13 1.55 -7.03
N GLY A 104 9.49 2.06 -8.20
CA GLY A 104 10.00 1.25 -9.32
C GLY A 104 8.87 0.67 -10.18
N TYR A 105 9.27 -0.06 -11.21
CA TYR A 105 8.37 -0.67 -12.17
C TYR A 105 7.66 -1.91 -11.60
N ARG A 106 6.54 -2.26 -12.22
CA ARG A 106 5.75 -3.47 -11.96
C ARG A 106 5.78 -4.38 -13.19
N GLY A 107 5.74 -5.68 -12.98
CA GLY A 107 5.59 -6.69 -14.03
C GLY A 107 4.22 -6.67 -14.68
N ASP A 108 4.10 -7.34 -15.83
CA ASP A 108 2.87 -7.32 -16.65
C ASP A 108 1.68 -8.02 -15.96
N GLU A 109 1.94 -9.06 -15.16
CA GLU A 109 0.92 -9.74 -14.36
C GLU A 109 0.21 -8.78 -13.40
N VAL A 110 0.97 -7.90 -12.74
CA VAL A 110 0.39 -6.88 -11.86
C VAL A 110 -0.38 -5.84 -12.66
N LYS A 111 0.13 -5.41 -13.83
CA LYS A 111 -0.58 -4.45 -14.67
C LYS A 111 -1.93 -5.01 -15.10
N ALA A 112 -1.98 -6.29 -15.48
CA ALA A 112 -3.22 -6.98 -15.81
C ALA A 112 -4.16 -7.06 -14.59
N ALA A 113 -3.65 -7.45 -13.41
CA ALA A 113 -4.44 -7.52 -12.19
C ALA A 113 -5.00 -6.16 -11.75
N LEU A 114 -4.23 -5.07 -11.89
CA LEU A 114 -4.70 -3.71 -11.61
C LEU A 114 -5.89 -3.34 -12.51
N GLN A 115 -5.86 -3.73 -13.79
CA GLN A 115 -6.96 -3.51 -14.72
C GLN A 115 -8.17 -4.38 -14.39
N GLU A 116 -7.95 -5.67 -14.13
CA GLU A 116 -8.98 -6.65 -13.81
C GLU A 116 -9.76 -6.28 -12.55
N TYR A 117 -9.05 -5.90 -11.49
CA TYR A 117 -9.64 -5.61 -10.18
C TYR A 117 -9.93 -4.13 -9.95
N GLY A 118 -9.78 -3.28 -10.98
CA GLY A 118 -10.08 -1.84 -10.88
C GLY A 118 -9.29 -1.16 -9.77
N ALA A 119 -7.97 -1.37 -9.76
CA ALA A 119 -7.02 -0.85 -8.78
C ALA A 119 -5.93 0.01 -9.46
N ALA A 120 -5.20 0.80 -8.68
CA ALA A 120 -4.10 1.61 -9.19
C ALA A 120 -2.80 1.44 -8.37
N TYR A 121 -1.67 1.49 -9.07
CA TYR A 121 -0.35 1.56 -8.46
C TYR A 121 0.12 3.01 -8.43
N LEU A 122 0.46 3.48 -7.23
CA LEU A 122 0.97 4.81 -6.98
C LEU A 122 2.46 4.76 -6.66
N VAL A 123 3.22 5.67 -7.26
CA VAL A 123 4.65 5.78 -7.02
C VAL A 123 4.88 6.88 -5.98
N ALA A 124 5.39 6.50 -4.81
CA ALA A 124 5.86 7.46 -3.82
C ALA A 124 7.29 7.90 -4.15
N THR A 125 7.61 9.17 -3.87
CA THR A 125 8.93 9.75 -4.14
C THR A 125 10.00 9.07 -3.29
N GLY A 126 10.86 8.27 -3.94
CA GLY A 126 12.00 7.62 -3.28
C GLY A 126 12.99 8.64 -2.71
N GLY A 127 13.53 8.35 -1.51
CA GLY A 127 14.49 9.23 -0.82
C GLY A 127 13.86 10.31 0.05
N ALA A 128 12.54 10.51 -0.01
CA ALA A 128 11.81 11.51 0.77
C ALA A 128 11.21 10.96 2.08
N GLY A 129 11.76 9.87 2.65
CA GLY A 129 11.14 9.15 3.77
C GLY A 129 10.87 10.01 5.02
N ALA A 130 11.80 10.90 5.37
CA ALA A 130 11.62 11.83 6.49
C ALA A 130 10.55 12.91 6.22
N LEU A 131 10.31 13.27 4.95
CA LEU A 131 9.26 14.19 4.55
C LEU A 131 7.89 13.50 4.55
N LEU A 132 7.83 12.27 4.03
CA LEU A 132 6.63 11.45 4.02
C LEU A 132 6.14 11.15 5.45
N ALA A 133 7.06 10.88 6.38
CA ALA A 133 6.73 10.66 7.78
C ALA A 133 6.01 11.85 8.43
N LYS A 134 6.26 13.09 7.98
CA LYS A 134 5.55 14.29 8.50
C LYS A 134 4.07 14.36 8.09
N ARG A 135 3.64 13.48 7.17
CA ARG A 135 2.24 13.39 6.72
C ARG A 135 1.48 12.25 7.41
N ILE A 136 2.15 11.49 8.25
CA ILE A 136 1.56 10.40 9.01
C ILE A 136 1.28 10.92 10.42
N GLU A 137 0.01 10.95 10.80
CA GLU A 137 -0.45 11.51 12.07
C GLU A 137 -0.45 10.48 13.19
N GLU A 138 -0.69 9.20 12.86
CA GLU A 138 -0.73 8.07 13.79
C GLU A 138 -0.22 6.80 13.08
N ALA A 139 0.37 5.87 13.85
CA ALA A 139 0.79 4.57 13.36
C ALA A 139 0.67 3.52 14.46
N GLU A 140 -0.02 2.42 14.16
CA GLU A 140 -0.19 1.28 15.07
C GLU A 140 0.12 -0.03 14.36
N VAL A 141 0.54 -1.04 15.14
CA VAL A 141 0.74 -2.39 14.62
C VAL A 141 -0.57 -3.15 14.75
N VAL A 142 -1.18 -3.47 13.61
CA VAL A 142 -2.48 -4.19 13.56
C VAL A 142 -2.31 -5.70 13.42
N ALA A 143 -1.13 -6.16 13.00
CA ALA A 143 -0.85 -7.58 12.76
C ALA A 143 0.66 -7.87 12.71
N TYR A 144 1.00 -9.14 12.91
CA TYR A 144 2.32 -9.70 12.62
C TYR A 144 3.49 -8.99 13.32
N GLU A 145 3.31 -8.64 14.60
CA GLU A 145 4.33 -8.01 15.45
C GLU A 145 5.68 -8.76 15.45
N ASP A 146 5.63 -10.08 15.24
CA ASP A 146 6.78 -10.97 15.17
C ASP A 146 7.67 -10.76 13.93
N LEU A 147 7.19 -10.06 12.90
CA LEU A 147 7.94 -9.80 11.67
C LEU A 147 8.91 -8.61 11.78
N GLY A 148 8.81 -7.83 12.86
CA GLY A 148 9.55 -6.58 13.02
C GLY A 148 9.12 -5.50 12.01
N PRO A 149 9.84 -4.36 11.96
CA PRO A 149 9.56 -3.27 11.03
C PRO A 149 9.94 -3.58 9.57
#